data_AF-A0A9Q0QZJ3-F1
#
_entry.id   AF-A0A9Q0QZJ3-F1
#
_cell.length_a   1.000
_cell.length_b   1.000
_cell.length_c   1.000
_cell.angle_alpha   90.00
_cell.angle_beta   90.00
_cell.angle_gamma   90.00
#
_symmetry.space_group_name_H-M   'P 1'
#
loop_
_entity.id
_entity.type
_entity.pdbx_description
1 polymer ?
#
loop_
_entity_poly.entity_id
_entity_poly.type
_entity_poly.pdbx_seq_one_letter_code
_entity_poly.pdbx_strand_id
1 'polypeptide(L)'
;MADLKERLLPPRTASSINLPGRPSLSVNPGEQSSRPSSSDHPLFPRNGFFGVEEAWARPQPKNSSVSIHPVFWRNSGFFVLEVFDMAVLLEDIIRSVEMWLRIKQQPQPYVNPDLDPVLLVPGIAGSILNAVDENGKEDRVWVRILGADYTFRTKLWSRFDPSTGQTVSLDPKIRIVVPEGRYGLDAIDLLDPDMVIGRDCLGYYHDMIVEMIKWGFKEGKTLFGFGYDFRQSNRFQGTMECFAAKLESAYTASGGKKLNIISHSMGGLLVKCFMCLHSDVFEKYVKNWIAIATPFRGAPGYVTSTLLNGMTFIEGWEQNFFISKWSMHQLLIECPSIYELMACPNFNWQTVPLLEIWREKHDNDGKSTIIRESSEPTEALSILKEALSSNTVHHDGVDIPLPFNLEILKWVNETQNVLSCAKVPQGVKFYNIYGNGLDTPHSVSYGSEENPVSDLQQLPFFKAKYVCVDGDGTVPVESAKADGLDAEARVGVPGEHRGIVCDRHVFRILKHWLKAGEPDPYYNPINDYVILPTVYEMEEHREEGLQVASVREEWDIISEEQDVQGDLLNKKPMISSISVSHVGKDQSSRAEAQVTVHQQSEGKQHVELRGMSVSVGG
;
A
#
# COMPACT_ATOMS: atom_id res chain seq x y z
N MET A 1 -52.52 26.65 -34.38
CA MET A 1 -52.19 26.16 -35.74
C MET A 1 -51.26 24.98 -35.53
N ALA A 2 -51.80 23.76 -35.61
CA ALA A 2 -51.66 22.85 -36.75
C ALA A 2 -50.26 22.19 -36.74
N ASP A 3 -49.99 21.02 -36.13
CA ASP A 3 -50.67 19.69 -36.07
C ASP A 3 -50.25 18.73 -37.21
N LEU A 4 -50.42 17.40 -37.01
CA LEU A 4 -49.83 16.22 -37.70
C LEU A 4 -48.41 15.84 -37.20
N LYS A 5 -48.15 14.73 -36.49
CA LYS A 5 -48.89 13.51 -36.10
C LYS A 5 -49.06 12.40 -37.17
N GLU A 6 -48.73 11.17 -36.75
CA GLU A 6 -49.06 9.85 -37.35
C GLU A 6 -48.24 9.42 -38.62
N ARG A 7 -47.92 8.13 -38.90
CA ARG A 7 -48.19 6.83 -38.24
C ARG A 7 -47.35 5.64 -38.82
N LEU A 8 -47.43 4.49 -38.14
CA LEU A 8 -47.38 3.08 -38.62
C LEU A 8 -46.04 2.30 -38.77
N LEU A 9 -46.04 1.09 -38.18
CA LEU A 9 -45.10 -0.03 -38.35
C LEU A 9 -45.69 -1.08 -39.35
N PRO A 10 -45.25 -2.37 -39.39
CA PRO A 10 -44.71 -3.06 -40.57
C PRO A 10 -45.75 -4.03 -41.19
N PRO A 11 -45.45 -4.97 -42.14
CA PRO A 11 -44.71 -6.22 -41.83
C PRO A 11 -43.93 -6.89 -43.00
N ARG A 12 -43.10 -7.92 -42.74
CA ARG A 12 -43.30 -9.33 -43.21
C ARG A 12 -42.09 -10.26 -43.00
N THR A 13 -42.41 -11.55 -43.06
CA THR A 13 -41.67 -12.76 -42.64
C THR A 13 -41.08 -13.57 -43.81
N ALA A 14 -40.42 -14.70 -43.46
CA ALA A 14 -39.94 -15.81 -44.32
C ALA A 14 -38.51 -15.64 -44.91
N SER A 15 -37.67 -16.67 -45.05
CA SER A 15 -37.85 -18.12 -44.79
C SER A 15 -36.51 -18.85 -44.54
N SER A 16 -36.61 -20.08 -44.02
CA SER A 16 -35.55 -21.07 -43.78
C SER A 16 -34.80 -21.58 -45.02
N ILE A 17 -33.52 -21.93 -44.85
CA ILE A 17 -32.80 -22.97 -45.64
C ILE A 17 -32.11 -23.94 -44.64
N ASN A 18 -31.90 -25.19 -45.05
CA ASN A 18 -31.73 -26.35 -44.17
C ASN A 18 -30.66 -27.33 -44.71
N LEU A 19 -30.10 -28.20 -43.84
CA LEU A 19 -29.23 -29.38 -44.11
C LEU A 19 -27.77 -29.11 -44.58
N PRO A 20 -26.81 -30.07 -44.43
CA PRO A 20 -26.68 -31.28 -43.57
C PRO A 20 -25.40 -31.23 -42.67
N GLY A 21 -24.98 -32.24 -41.88
CA GLY A 21 -25.65 -33.46 -41.39
C GLY A 21 -24.73 -34.68 -41.13
N ARG A 22 -24.44 -35.01 -39.85
CA ARG A 22 -23.82 -36.28 -39.30
C ARG A 22 -22.31 -36.55 -39.55
N PRO A 23 -21.65 -37.48 -38.79
CA PRO A 23 -22.17 -38.34 -37.71
C PRO A 23 -21.47 -38.26 -36.33
N SER A 24 -22.17 -38.78 -35.33
CA SER A 24 -21.69 -39.18 -34.00
C SER A 24 -20.89 -40.50 -34.03
N LEU A 25 -19.94 -40.67 -33.11
CA LEU A 25 -19.42 -41.99 -32.71
C LEU A 25 -19.26 -42.06 -31.19
N SER A 26 -19.87 -43.08 -30.58
CA SER A 26 -19.83 -43.37 -29.16
C SER A 26 -19.41 -44.82 -28.96
N VAL A 27 -18.30 -45.09 -28.27
CA VAL A 27 -17.94 -46.42 -27.76
C VAL A 27 -17.29 -46.29 -26.37
N ASN A 28 -17.85 -47.03 -25.43
CA ASN A 28 -17.32 -47.41 -24.11
C ASN A 28 -17.28 -48.95 -24.10
N PRO A 29 -16.72 -49.64 -23.08
CA PRO A 29 -15.51 -49.40 -22.28
C PRO A 29 -14.58 -50.65 -22.28
N GLY A 30 -13.46 -50.68 -21.54
CA GLY A 30 -12.80 -51.99 -21.26
C GLY A 30 -11.35 -52.02 -20.76
N GLU A 31 -11.19 -52.43 -19.49
CA GLU A 31 -10.11 -53.25 -18.92
C GLU A 31 -8.67 -52.72 -18.67
N GLN A 32 -8.00 -53.46 -17.78
CA GLN A 32 -6.84 -53.09 -16.94
C GLN A 32 -5.53 -53.66 -17.49
N SER A 33 -4.37 -53.06 -17.14
CA SER A 33 -3.36 -53.71 -16.25
C SER A 33 -1.98 -53.00 -16.24
N SER A 34 -1.25 -53.20 -15.12
CA SER A 34 0.22 -53.13 -14.95
C SER A 34 1.01 -51.83 -15.18
N ARG A 35 1.63 -51.36 -14.07
CA ARG A 35 2.91 -50.61 -13.97
C ARG A 35 4.11 -51.44 -14.53
N PRO A 36 5.34 -50.89 -14.80
CA PRO A 36 6.00 -49.80 -14.04
C PRO A 36 6.97 -48.84 -14.79
N SER A 37 7.63 -48.00 -13.96
CA SER A 37 8.97 -47.37 -14.09
C SER A 37 9.23 -46.15 -15.00
N SER A 38 9.57 -45.03 -14.32
CA SER A 38 10.65 -44.06 -14.62
C SER A 38 10.85 -43.47 -16.03
N SER A 39 10.69 -42.15 -16.14
CA SER A 39 11.79 -41.26 -16.58
C SER A 39 11.46 -39.78 -16.38
N ASP A 40 12.50 -39.03 -16.09
CA ASP A 40 12.53 -37.63 -15.66
C ASP A 40 12.04 -36.62 -16.71
N HIS A 41 11.37 -35.57 -16.24
CA HIS A 41 11.34 -34.27 -16.91
C HIS A 41 11.49 -33.16 -15.84
N PRO A 42 12.52 -32.30 -15.92
CA PRO A 42 12.75 -31.27 -14.90
C PRO A 42 11.77 -30.10 -15.08
N LEU A 43 11.18 -29.69 -13.97
CA LEU A 43 10.46 -28.41 -13.84
C LEU A 43 11.49 -27.27 -13.87
N PHE A 44 11.29 -26.27 -14.74
CA PHE A 44 11.99 -24.99 -14.65
C PHE A 44 11.41 -24.19 -13.46
N PRO A 45 12.20 -23.82 -12.44
CA PRO A 45 11.79 -22.77 -11.52
C PRO A 45 11.88 -21.42 -12.23
N ARG A 46 10.79 -20.65 -12.26
CA ARG A 46 10.88 -19.20 -12.51
C ARG A 46 11.42 -18.55 -11.24
N ASN A 47 12.53 -17.83 -11.37
CA ASN A 47 13.17 -17.11 -10.27
C ASN A 47 12.24 -16.01 -9.74
N GLY A 48 11.75 -16.16 -8.50
CA GLY A 48 11.42 -15.04 -7.64
C GLY A 48 12.57 -14.85 -6.66
N PHE A 49 13.27 -13.71 -6.73
CA PHE A 49 14.37 -13.37 -5.83
C PHE A 49 14.37 -11.87 -5.55
N PHE A 50 13.84 -11.50 -4.39
CA PHE A 50 14.25 -10.33 -3.60
C PHE A 50 14.00 -10.70 -2.12
N GLY A 51 15.05 -10.74 -1.32
CA GLY A 51 14.97 -11.17 0.09
C GLY A 51 16.26 -11.79 0.63
N VAL A 52 17.09 -10.93 1.24
CA VAL A 52 18.01 -11.21 2.38
C VAL A 52 19.00 -12.37 2.28
N GLU A 53 20.31 -12.03 2.25
CA GLU A 53 21.34 -12.78 3.01
C GLU A 53 22.58 -11.89 3.31
N GLU A 54 22.76 -11.47 4.57
CA GLU A 54 24.06 -11.00 5.11
C GLU A 54 24.57 -12.09 6.07
N ALA A 55 25.70 -12.73 5.75
CA ALA A 55 26.21 -13.86 6.53
C ALA A 55 27.75 -13.96 6.54
N TRP A 56 28.34 -13.61 7.69
CA TRP A 56 29.67 -14.00 8.20
C TRP A 56 30.96 -13.55 7.48
N ALA A 57 31.78 -12.78 8.22
CA ALA A 57 33.20 -12.59 7.95
C ALA A 57 34.07 -13.55 8.79
N ARG A 58 35.05 -14.23 8.16
CA ARG A 58 36.39 -14.52 8.71
C ARG A 58 37.36 -15.06 7.62
N PRO A 59 38.69 -14.94 7.78
CA PRO A 59 39.63 -14.88 6.64
C PRO A 59 40.44 -16.15 6.39
N GLN A 60 40.97 -16.32 5.16
CA GLN A 60 42.09 -17.20 4.77
C GLN A 60 42.77 -16.71 3.45
N PRO A 61 43.93 -17.23 2.99
CA PRO A 61 45.07 -16.36 2.65
C PRO A 61 45.51 -16.29 1.16
N LYS A 62 46.60 -15.53 0.99
CA LYS A 62 47.40 -15.15 -0.19
C LYS A 62 47.59 -16.15 -1.36
N ASN A 63 47.87 -15.53 -2.52
CA ASN A 63 48.44 -16.02 -3.78
C ASN A 63 47.45 -16.76 -4.71
N SER A 64 47.48 -16.54 -6.04
CA SER A 64 48.60 -16.12 -6.89
C SER A 64 48.23 -15.10 -7.99
N SER A 65 49.25 -14.41 -8.50
CA SER A 65 49.16 -13.37 -9.53
C SER A 65 49.18 -13.92 -10.96
N VAL A 66 48.27 -13.45 -11.81
CA VAL A 66 48.47 -13.39 -13.27
C VAL A 66 48.03 -12.01 -13.76
N SER A 67 48.99 -11.21 -14.20
CA SER A 67 48.76 -9.91 -14.83
C SER A 67 48.56 -10.06 -16.33
N ILE A 68 47.44 -9.57 -16.86
CA ILE A 68 47.20 -9.42 -18.30
C ILE A 68 46.92 -7.95 -18.58
N HIS A 69 47.74 -7.32 -19.43
CA HIS A 69 47.54 -5.94 -19.85
C HIS A 69 46.34 -5.79 -20.81
N PRO A 70 45.62 -4.66 -20.79
CA PRO A 70 44.42 -4.46 -21.60
C PRO A 70 44.77 -4.22 -23.08
N VAL A 71 44.18 -5.02 -23.96
CA VAL A 71 44.10 -4.73 -25.40
C VAL A 71 42.90 -3.83 -25.65
N PHE A 72 43.13 -2.65 -26.21
CA PHE A 72 42.08 -1.69 -26.60
C PHE A 72 41.10 -2.31 -27.61
N TRP A 73 39.85 -2.50 -27.21
CA TRP A 73 38.74 -2.72 -28.15
C TRP A 73 38.10 -1.38 -28.51
N ARG A 74 38.44 -0.88 -29.70
CA ARG A 74 37.86 0.33 -30.29
C ARG A 74 36.97 -0.10 -31.46
N ASN A 75 35.79 -0.68 -31.17
CA ASN A 75 34.68 -0.90 -32.14
C ASN A 75 33.34 -1.41 -31.53
N SER A 76 33.02 -1.05 -30.27
CA SER A 76 31.81 -1.55 -29.60
C SER A 76 30.48 -0.93 -30.07
N GLY A 77 30.52 0.18 -30.82
CA GLY A 77 29.30 0.92 -31.19
C GLY A 77 28.45 0.26 -32.27
N PHE A 78 29.06 -0.36 -33.28
CA PHE A 78 28.34 -0.95 -34.42
C PHE A 78 27.60 -2.24 -34.04
N PHE A 79 28.25 -3.11 -33.26
CA PHE A 79 27.67 -4.41 -32.87
C PHE A 79 26.47 -4.27 -31.93
N VAL A 80 26.43 -3.22 -31.10
CA VAL A 80 25.27 -2.94 -30.24
C VAL A 80 24.09 -2.44 -31.07
N LEU A 81 24.33 -1.58 -32.08
CA LEU A 81 23.29 -1.06 -32.97
C LEU A 81 22.65 -2.15 -33.83
N GLU A 82 23.43 -3.05 -34.45
CA GLU A 82 22.86 -4.12 -35.28
C GLU A 82 22.04 -5.15 -34.47
N VAL A 83 22.44 -5.43 -33.23
CA VAL A 83 21.65 -6.27 -32.30
C VAL A 83 20.39 -5.54 -31.84
N PHE A 84 20.43 -4.21 -31.69
CA PHE A 84 19.25 -3.39 -31.40
C PHE A 84 18.25 -3.39 -32.56
N ASP A 85 18.68 -3.11 -33.79
CA ASP A 85 17.79 -3.07 -34.96
C ASP A 85 17.12 -4.43 -35.22
N MET A 86 17.85 -5.54 -35.03
CA MET A 86 17.29 -6.88 -35.13
C MET A 86 16.29 -7.19 -34.01
N ALA A 87 16.50 -6.67 -32.79
CA ALA A 87 15.53 -6.81 -31.70
C ALA A 87 14.25 -6.01 -31.98
N VAL A 88 14.37 -4.76 -32.46
CA VAL A 88 13.24 -3.90 -32.84
C VAL A 88 12.42 -4.51 -34.00
N LEU A 89 13.09 -5.07 -35.01
CA LEU A 89 12.41 -5.78 -36.10
C LEU A 89 11.67 -7.05 -35.63
N LEU A 90 12.23 -7.77 -34.65
CA LEU A 90 11.55 -8.92 -34.05
C LEU A 90 10.39 -8.49 -33.14
N GLU A 91 10.52 -7.37 -32.42
CA GLU A 91 9.43 -6.75 -31.65
C GLU A 91 8.26 -6.31 -32.51
N ASP A 92 8.49 -5.66 -33.66
CA ASP A 92 7.40 -5.25 -34.56
C ASP A 92 6.64 -6.45 -35.13
N ILE A 93 7.34 -7.56 -35.39
CA ILE A 93 6.72 -8.84 -35.78
C ILE A 93 5.92 -9.42 -34.61
N ILE A 94 6.46 -9.43 -33.39
CA ILE A 94 5.75 -9.92 -32.19
C ILE A 94 4.52 -9.06 -31.89
N ARG A 95 4.62 -7.73 -31.91
CA ARG A 95 3.48 -6.80 -31.77
C ARG A 95 2.42 -7.02 -32.84
N SER A 96 2.83 -7.24 -34.09
CA SER A 96 1.91 -7.55 -35.18
C SER A 96 1.18 -8.87 -34.94
N VAL A 97 1.88 -9.90 -34.43
CA VAL A 97 1.30 -11.18 -34.04
C VAL A 97 0.39 -11.06 -32.81
N GLU A 98 0.76 -10.27 -31.79
CA GLU A 98 -0.07 -10.00 -30.62
C GLU A 98 -1.33 -9.22 -30.97
N MET A 99 -1.24 -8.20 -31.82
CA MET A 99 -2.41 -7.51 -32.38
C MET A 99 -3.31 -8.50 -33.15
N TRP A 100 -2.73 -9.38 -33.96
CA TRP A 100 -3.48 -10.38 -34.72
C TRP A 100 -4.11 -11.46 -33.82
N LEU A 101 -3.48 -11.79 -32.68
CA LEU A 101 -4.03 -12.65 -31.64
C LEU A 101 -5.14 -11.95 -30.84
N ARG A 102 -4.99 -10.65 -30.51
CA ARG A 102 -6.05 -9.83 -29.87
C ARG A 102 -7.30 -9.68 -30.76
N ILE A 103 -7.13 -9.71 -32.09
CA ILE A 103 -8.23 -9.71 -33.07
C ILE A 103 -9.02 -11.05 -33.05
N LYS A 104 -8.43 -12.15 -32.57
CA LYS A 104 -9.15 -13.42 -32.36
C LYS A 104 -9.94 -13.41 -31.06
N GLN A 105 -11.08 -12.73 -31.09
CA GLN A 105 -12.18 -12.84 -30.12
C GLN A 105 -11.74 -12.94 -28.65
N GLN A 106 -11.34 -11.82 -28.05
CA GLN A 106 -11.62 -11.68 -26.63
C GLN A 106 -13.15 -11.73 -26.46
N PRO A 107 -13.70 -12.61 -25.60
CA PRO A 107 -15.12 -12.54 -25.26
C PRO A 107 -15.40 -11.15 -24.68
N GLN A 108 -16.58 -10.58 -24.96
CA GLN A 108 -16.93 -9.31 -24.33
C GLN A 108 -16.85 -9.49 -22.81
N PRO A 109 -16.16 -8.59 -22.07
CA PRO A 109 -16.05 -8.72 -20.63
C PRO A 109 -17.45 -8.73 -20.03
N TYR A 110 -17.67 -9.64 -19.08
CA TYR A 110 -18.89 -9.66 -18.30
C TYR A 110 -19.02 -8.31 -17.58
N VAL A 111 -20.21 -7.70 -17.64
CA VAL A 111 -20.49 -6.43 -16.96
C VAL A 111 -21.76 -6.61 -16.15
N ASN A 112 -21.67 -6.38 -14.86
CA ASN A 112 -22.81 -6.36 -13.96
C ASN A 112 -23.18 -4.89 -13.66
N PRO A 113 -24.30 -4.36 -14.20
CA PRO A 113 -24.71 -2.98 -13.97
C PRO A 113 -25.23 -2.73 -12.55
N ASP A 114 -25.54 -3.79 -11.79
CA ASP A 114 -26.15 -3.71 -10.47
C ASP A 114 -25.12 -3.49 -9.35
N LEU A 115 -23.83 -3.69 -9.62
CA LEU A 115 -22.74 -3.37 -8.69
C LEU A 115 -22.76 -1.89 -8.27
N ASP A 116 -22.44 -1.63 -7.00
CA ASP A 116 -22.16 -0.29 -6.50
C ASP A 116 -20.76 0.15 -6.97
N PRO A 117 -20.58 1.40 -7.41
CA PRO A 117 -19.32 1.87 -7.97
C PRO A 117 -18.15 1.82 -6.97
N VAL A 118 -16.93 1.66 -7.50
CA VAL A 118 -15.66 1.69 -6.77
C VAL A 118 -14.81 2.88 -7.21
N LEU A 119 -14.23 3.60 -6.24
CA LEU A 119 -13.18 4.59 -6.44
C LEU A 119 -11.88 4.12 -5.78
N LEU A 120 -10.83 3.93 -6.57
CA LEU A 120 -9.49 3.54 -6.11
C LEU A 120 -8.64 4.78 -5.79
N VAL A 121 -8.01 4.82 -4.60
CA VAL A 121 -7.21 5.96 -4.11
C VAL A 121 -5.81 5.48 -3.67
N PRO A 122 -4.73 5.93 -4.32
CA PRO A 122 -3.39 5.38 -4.14
C PRO A 122 -2.65 5.89 -2.89
N GLY A 123 -1.58 5.19 -2.54
CA GLY A 123 -0.60 5.62 -1.54
C GLY A 123 0.32 6.73 -2.02
N ILE A 124 1.25 7.12 -1.13
CA ILE A 124 2.35 8.03 -1.47
C ILE A 124 3.15 7.47 -2.65
N ALA A 125 3.56 8.33 -3.57
CA ALA A 125 4.25 7.96 -4.81
C ALA A 125 3.48 7.01 -5.76
N GLY A 126 2.25 6.62 -5.43
CA GLY A 126 1.40 5.71 -6.22
C GLY A 126 0.57 6.36 -7.32
N SER A 127 0.86 7.61 -7.69
CA SER A 127 0.21 8.35 -8.79
C SER A 127 1.25 8.81 -9.81
N ILE A 128 0.98 8.66 -11.11
CA ILE A 128 1.77 9.30 -12.18
C ILE A 128 1.67 10.83 -12.06
N LEU A 129 2.80 11.52 -12.18
CA LEU A 129 2.88 12.98 -12.26
C LEU A 129 3.49 13.41 -13.60
N ASN A 130 2.84 14.37 -14.27
CA ASN A 130 3.35 15.07 -15.44
C ASN A 130 3.77 16.50 -15.04
N ALA A 131 4.91 16.96 -15.54
CA ALA A 131 5.23 18.38 -15.58
C ALA A 131 4.66 18.98 -16.86
N VAL A 132 4.06 20.16 -16.76
CA VAL A 132 3.55 20.93 -17.90
C VAL A 132 4.21 22.29 -17.93
N ASP A 133 4.81 22.63 -19.06
CA ASP A 133 5.50 23.91 -19.27
C ASP A 133 4.56 25.06 -19.67
N GLU A 134 5.12 26.26 -19.80
CA GLU A 134 4.41 27.49 -20.23
C GLU A 134 3.76 27.39 -21.62
N ASN A 135 4.18 26.43 -22.46
CA ASN A 135 3.61 26.16 -23.79
C ASN A 135 2.50 25.10 -23.74
N GLY A 136 2.19 24.54 -22.57
CA GLY A 136 1.24 23.45 -22.39
C GLY A 136 1.79 22.08 -22.76
N LYS A 137 3.11 21.92 -22.97
CA LYS A 137 3.72 20.63 -23.28
C LYS A 137 3.84 19.80 -22.00
N GLU A 138 3.18 18.65 -21.99
CA GLU A 138 3.31 17.68 -20.89
C GLU A 138 4.55 16.79 -21.07
N ASP A 139 5.21 16.46 -19.96
CA ASP A 139 6.33 15.54 -19.87
C ASP A 139 6.24 14.77 -18.55
N ARG A 140 6.12 13.43 -18.61
CA ARG A 140 5.93 12.58 -17.43
C ARG A 140 7.17 12.58 -16.54
N VAL A 141 7.07 13.10 -15.33
CA VAL A 141 8.21 13.22 -14.39
C VAL A 141 8.26 12.09 -13.36
N TRP A 142 7.14 11.43 -13.08
CA TRP A 142 7.06 10.30 -12.16
C TRP A 142 5.92 9.33 -12.57
N VAL A 143 6.05 8.01 -12.49
CA VAL A 143 7.34 7.29 -12.45
C VAL A 143 7.96 7.39 -13.84
N ARG A 144 9.28 7.54 -13.88
CA ARG A 144 10.11 7.55 -15.09
C ARG A 144 11.36 6.73 -14.80
N ILE A 145 11.87 6.05 -15.81
CA ILE A 145 13.15 5.33 -15.75
C ILE A 145 14.19 6.04 -16.64
N LEU A 146 13.93 6.16 -17.94
CA LEU A 146 14.88 6.80 -18.86
C LEU A 146 15.04 8.30 -18.56
N GLY A 147 16.26 8.69 -18.17
CA GLY A 147 16.56 10.08 -17.80
C GLY A 147 15.84 10.57 -16.54
N ALA A 148 15.40 9.65 -15.67
CA ALA A 148 14.58 9.95 -14.49
C ALA A 148 15.20 11.03 -13.60
N ASP A 149 16.43 10.82 -13.13
CA ASP A 149 17.12 11.73 -12.22
C ASP A 149 17.27 13.16 -12.77
N TYR A 150 17.66 13.32 -14.04
CA TYR A 150 17.77 14.64 -14.67
C TYR A 150 16.41 15.34 -14.78
N THR A 151 15.38 14.61 -15.23
CA THR A 151 14.02 15.15 -15.39
C THR A 151 13.44 15.55 -14.03
N PHE A 152 13.67 14.72 -13.01
CA PHE A 152 13.24 14.94 -11.64
C PHE A 152 13.87 16.19 -11.03
N ARG A 153 15.20 16.34 -11.14
CA ARG A 153 15.92 17.53 -10.62
C ARG A 153 15.57 18.83 -11.32
N THR A 154 15.23 18.78 -12.61
CA THR A 154 14.89 19.98 -13.40
C THR A 154 13.42 20.37 -13.33
N LYS A 155 12.50 19.43 -13.05
CA LYS A 155 11.05 19.68 -13.17
C LYS A 155 10.22 19.36 -11.93
N LEU A 156 10.65 18.41 -11.10
CA LEU A 156 9.86 17.91 -9.98
C LEU A 156 10.42 18.31 -8.60
N TRP A 157 11.72 18.64 -8.47
CA TRP A 157 12.23 19.33 -7.28
C TRP A 157 11.36 20.53 -6.94
N SER A 158 11.07 20.69 -5.65
CA SER A 158 9.95 21.48 -5.17
C SER A 158 10.31 22.37 -3.99
N ARG A 159 9.40 23.28 -3.67
CA ARG A 159 9.39 24.06 -2.43
C ARG A 159 7.96 24.19 -1.91
N PHE A 160 7.79 24.08 -0.60
CA PHE A 160 6.55 24.37 0.09
C PHE A 160 6.38 25.88 0.27
N ASP A 161 5.26 26.42 -0.19
CA ASP A 161 4.82 27.77 0.07
C ASP A 161 3.85 27.77 1.28
N PRO A 162 4.29 28.25 2.46
CA PRO A 162 3.44 28.25 3.65
C PRO A 162 2.29 29.26 3.59
N SER A 163 2.28 30.20 2.63
CA SER A 163 1.19 31.17 2.46
C SER A 163 -0.02 30.59 1.73
N THR A 164 0.19 29.59 0.87
CA THR A 164 -0.85 28.86 0.14
C THR A 164 -1.06 27.43 0.64
N GLY A 165 -0.08 26.87 1.35
CA GLY A 165 -0.07 25.46 1.75
C GLY A 165 0.29 24.50 0.61
N GLN A 166 0.84 25.01 -0.50
CA GLN A 166 1.11 24.24 -1.70
C GLN A 166 2.61 23.95 -1.86
N THR A 167 2.95 22.71 -2.22
CA THR A 167 4.28 22.33 -2.72
C THR A 167 4.34 22.58 -4.23
N VAL A 168 5.11 23.58 -4.65
CA VAL A 168 5.28 24.02 -6.05
C VAL A 168 6.63 23.59 -6.61
N SER A 169 6.80 23.52 -7.93
CA SER A 169 8.11 23.24 -8.55
C SER A 169 9.09 24.41 -8.30
N LEU A 170 10.40 24.12 -8.29
CA LEU A 170 11.44 25.15 -8.21
C LEU A 170 11.49 26.03 -9.48
N ASP A 171 11.15 25.48 -10.64
CA ASP A 171 10.91 26.26 -11.85
C ASP A 171 9.47 26.80 -11.84
N PRO A 172 9.25 28.13 -11.69
CA PRO A 172 7.92 28.73 -11.65
C PRO A 172 7.15 28.61 -12.98
N LYS A 173 7.80 28.19 -14.07
CA LYS A 173 7.16 27.91 -15.37
C LYS A 173 6.55 26.51 -15.45
N ILE A 174 6.85 25.63 -14.49
CA ILE A 174 6.40 24.25 -14.47
C ILE A 174 5.28 24.08 -13.44
N ARG A 175 4.11 23.68 -13.93
CA ARG A 175 3.04 23.13 -13.09
C ARG A 175 3.09 21.61 -13.12
N ILE A 176 2.80 20.97 -12.00
CA ILE A 176 2.64 19.50 -11.93
C ILE A 176 1.15 19.16 -12.01
N VAL A 177 0.82 18.11 -12.78
CA VAL A 177 -0.53 17.59 -12.94
C VAL A 177 -0.53 16.06 -12.84
N VAL A 178 -1.71 15.51 -12.58
CA VAL A 178 -1.96 14.06 -12.57
C VAL A 178 -2.79 13.70 -13.81
N PRO A 179 -2.46 12.63 -14.54
CA PRO A 179 -3.28 12.18 -15.67
C PRO A 179 -4.69 11.72 -15.25
N GLU A 180 -5.73 12.24 -15.91
CA GLU A 180 -7.12 11.81 -15.68
C GLU A 180 -7.60 10.71 -16.65
N GLY A 181 -6.67 10.17 -17.44
CA GLY A 181 -6.91 9.08 -18.41
C GLY A 181 -7.56 7.85 -17.78
N ARG A 182 -8.35 7.11 -18.58
CA ARG A 182 -9.22 6.00 -18.15
C ARG A 182 -9.98 6.31 -16.85
N TYR A 183 -10.58 7.49 -16.80
CA TYR A 183 -11.36 7.96 -15.64
C TYR A 183 -10.51 7.98 -14.35
N GLY A 184 -9.27 8.42 -14.45
CA GLY A 184 -8.25 8.48 -13.40
C GLY A 184 -7.59 7.14 -13.05
N LEU A 185 -7.90 6.05 -13.76
CA LEU A 185 -7.20 4.77 -13.59
C LEU A 185 -5.78 4.80 -14.17
N ASP A 186 -5.54 5.54 -15.26
CA ASP A 186 -4.21 5.57 -15.91
C ASP A 186 -3.11 6.11 -14.98
N ALA A 187 -3.46 6.97 -14.01
CA ALA A 187 -2.49 7.47 -13.03
C ALA A 187 -2.05 6.43 -12.00
N ILE A 188 -2.77 5.31 -11.81
CA ILE A 188 -2.58 4.37 -10.68
C ILE A 188 -2.43 2.90 -11.09
N ASP A 189 -2.74 2.56 -12.35
CA ASP A 189 -2.75 1.21 -12.91
C ASP A 189 -1.32 0.63 -13.06
N LEU A 190 -0.55 1.17 -14.01
CA LEU A 190 0.86 0.88 -14.27
C LEU A 190 1.66 2.15 -14.01
N LEU A 191 2.65 2.13 -13.11
CA LEU A 191 3.35 3.36 -12.73
C LEU A 191 4.34 3.83 -13.81
N ASP A 192 4.96 2.91 -14.57
CA ASP A 192 5.70 3.24 -15.81
C ASP A 192 5.17 2.48 -17.04
N PRO A 193 4.14 3.01 -17.76
CA PRO A 193 3.60 2.38 -18.96
C PRO A 193 4.53 2.38 -20.19
N ASP A 194 5.61 3.19 -20.20
CA ASP A 194 6.54 3.25 -21.35
C ASP A 194 7.63 2.16 -21.26
N MET A 195 7.89 1.60 -20.08
CA MET A 195 8.82 0.47 -19.95
C MET A 195 8.26 -0.77 -20.67
N VAL A 196 9.02 -1.32 -21.62
CA VAL A 196 8.58 -2.48 -22.42
C VAL A 196 8.96 -3.81 -21.77
N ILE A 197 10.10 -3.86 -21.06
CA ILE A 197 10.63 -5.04 -20.37
C ILE A 197 10.21 -5.00 -18.90
N GLY A 198 9.69 -6.09 -18.31
CA GLY A 198 9.38 -6.14 -16.87
C GLY A 198 8.10 -5.42 -16.43
N ARG A 199 7.12 -5.23 -17.34
CA ARG A 199 5.81 -4.61 -17.05
C ARG A 199 5.10 -5.22 -15.83
N ASP A 200 5.20 -6.53 -15.65
CA ASP A 200 4.60 -7.28 -14.53
C ASP A 200 5.06 -6.75 -13.16
N CYS A 201 6.25 -6.13 -13.06
CA CYS A 201 6.77 -5.56 -11.81
C CYS A 201 6.35 -4.11 -11.56
N LEU A 202 5.75 -3.44 -12.55
CA LEU A 202 5.35 -2.02 -12.53
C LEU A 202 3.86 -1.79 -12.30
N GLY A 203 3.06 -2.86 -12.27
CA GLY A 203 1.67 -2.82 -11.82
C GLY A 203 1.60 -2.30 -10.38
N TYR A 204 0.69 -1.37 -10.13
CA TYR A 204 0.33 -0.97 -8.78
C TYR A 204 -1.12 -1.36 -8.50
N TYR A 205 -2.11 -0.66 -9.05
CA TYR A 205 -3.49 -1.17 -9.03
C TYR A 205 -3.81 -2.16 -10.16
N HIS A 206 -2.88 -2.45 -11.07
CA HIS A 206 -3.11 -3.28 -12.26
C HIS A 206 -3.89 -4.57 -11.99
N ASP A 207 -3.39 -5.41 -11.09
CA ASP A 207 -4.01 -6.72 -10.81
C ASP A 207 -5.40 -6.57 -10.16
N MET A 208 -5.57 -5.55 -9.30
CA MET A 208 -6.88 -5.24 -8.68
C MET A 208 -7.89 -4.77 -9.73
N ILE A 209 -7.48 -3.90 -10.66
CA ILE A 209 -8.31 -3.42 -11.78
C ILE A 209 -8.71 -4.61 -12.68
N VAL A 210 -7.76 -5.47 -13.01
CA VAL A 210 -7.97 -6.68 -13.83
C VAL A 210 -8.94 -7.65 -13.14
N GLU A 211 -8.81 -7.90 -11.84
CA GLU A 211 -9.75 -8.74 -11.09
C GLU A 211 -11.14 -8.10 -10.98
N MET A 212 -11.24 -6.80 -10.70
CA MET A 212 -12.53 -6.10 -10.67
C MET A 212 -13.26 -6.19 -12.00
N ILE A 213 -12.57 -6.02 -13.13
CA ILE A 213 -13.17 -6.19 -14.47
C ILE A 213 -13.70 -7.63 -14.64
N LYS A 214 -13.01 -8.66 -14.14
CA LYS A 214 -13.51 -10.05 -14.13
C LYS A 214 -14.74 -10.24 -13.25
N TRP A 215 -14.88 -9.49 -12.15
CA TRP A 215 -16.04 -9.56 -11.26
C TRP A 215 -17.28 -8.82 -11.81
N GLY A 216 -17.14 -8.11 -12.93
CA GLY A 216 -18.23 -7.42 -13.61
C GLY A 216 -18.18 -5.89 -13.54
N PHE A 217 -17.12 -5.31 -12.97
CA PHE A 217 -16.93 -3.86 -12.94
C PHE A 217 -16.59 -3.28 -14.32
N LYS A 218 -16.95 -2.02 -14.54
CA LYS A 218 -16.73 -1.32 -15.82
C LYS A 218 -16.14 0.08 -15.60
N GLU A 219 -14.99 0.32 -16.21
CA GLU A 219 -14.31 1.63 -16.20
C GLU A 219 -15.27 2.76 -16.63
N GLY A 220 -15.29 3.85 -15.88
CA GLY A 220 -16.14 5.02 -16.17
C GLY A 220 -17.64 4.83 -15.91
N LYS A 221 -18.03 3.69 -15.31
CA LYS A 221 -19.41 3.41 -14.91
C LYS A 221 -19.53 2.84 -13.50
N THR A 222 -18.74 1.84 -13.16
CA THR A 222 -18.67 1.26 -11.82
C THR A 222 -17.25 1.14 -11.28
N LEU A 223 -16.22 1.51 -12.07
CA LEU A 223 -14.83 1.55 -11.63
C LEU A 223 -14.16 2.87 -12.07
N PHE A 224 -13.49 3.51 -11.12
CA PHE A 224 -12.83 4.82 -11.28
C PHE A 224 -11.53 4.86 -10.46
N GLY A 225 -10.55 5.66 -10.88
CA GLY A 225 -9.34 5.95 -10.11
C GLY A 225 -9.26 7.43 -9.73
N PHE A 226 -8.56 7.72 -8.63
CA PHE A 226 -8.20 9.08 -8.22
C PHE A 226 -6.71 9.13 -7.88
N GLY A 227 -5.87 9.34 -8.88
CA GLY A 227 -4.51 9.79 -8.64
C GLY A 227 -4.50 11.23 -8.09
N TYR A 228 -3.50 11.56 -7.28
CA TYR A 228 -3.30 12.90 -6.72
C TYR A 228 -1.81 13.24 -6.63
N ASP A 229 -1.51 14.52 -6.49
CA ASP A 229 -0.13 14.98 -6.28
C ASP A 229 0.31 14.62 -4.86
N PHE A 230 0.97 13.48 -4.72
CA PHE A 230 1.43 12.92 -3.44
C PHE A 230 2.50 13.76 -2.73
N ARG A 231 2.95 14.88 -3.32
CA ARG A 231 3.83 15.84 -2.64
C ARG A 231 3.05 16.72 -1.65
N GLN A 232 1.77 16.97 -1.92
CA GLN A 232 0.93 17.87 -1.13
C GLN A 232 0.54 17.26 0.22
N SER A 233 0.08 18.10 1.15
CA SER A 233 -0.57 17.66 2.38
C SER A 233 -1.85 16.85 2.08
N ASN A 234 -2.14 15.84 2.91
CA ASN A 234 -3.37 15.05 2.88
C ASN A 234 -4.64 15.90 3.12
N ARG A 235 -4.51 17.13 3.60
CA ARG A 235 -5.59 18.13 3.73
C ARG A 235 -5.40 19.37 2.84
N PHE A 236 -4.55 19.30 1.81
CA PHE A 236 -4.37 20.43 0.89
C PHE A 236 -5.68 20.72 0.14
N GLN A 237 -6.15 21.97 0.22
CA GLN A 237 -7.46 22.40 -0.27
C GLN A 237 -7.71 22.01 -1.74
N GLY A 238 -6.73 22.22 -2.62
CA GLY A 238 -6.86 21.85 -4.05
C GLY A 238 -7.05 20.35 -4.28
N THR A 239 -6.42 19.50 -3.46
CA THR A 239 -6.63 18.04 -3.52
C THR A 239 -8.02 17.66 -3.00
N MET A 240 -8.49 18.32 -1.93
CA MET A 240 -9.84 18.09 -1.38
C MET A 240 -10.92 18.48 -2.39
N GLU A 241 -10.79 19.63 -3.07
CA GLU A 241 -11.71 20.09 -4.11
C GLU A 241 -11.76 19.14 -5.31
N CYS A 242 -10.59 18.68 -5.80
CA CYS A 242 -10.51 17.66 -6.84
C CYS A 242 -11.16 16.33 -6.41
N PHE A 243 -11.01 15.92 -5.13
CA PHE A 243 -11.63 14.70 -4.62
C PHE A 243 -13.15 14.80 -4.51
N ALA A 244 -13.68 15.95 -4.05
CA ALA A 244 -15.12 16.23 -4.05
C ALA A 244 -15.72 16.18 -5.46
N ALA A 245 -15.07 16.84 -6.42
CA ALA A 245 -15.48 16.81 -7.83
C ALA A 245 -15.41 15.39 -8.42
N LYS A 246 -14.42 14.59 -8.01
CA LYS A 246 -14.31 13.19 -8.41
C LYS A 246 -15.46 12.35 -7.89
N LEU A 247 -15.79 12.45 -6.60
CA LEU A 247 -16.91 11.74 -5.98
C LEU A 247 -18.24 12.07 -6.68
N GLU A 248 -18.50 13.35 -6.94
CA GLU A 248 -19.71 13.77 -7.65
C GLU A 248 -19.75 13.24 -9.10
N SER A 249 -18.67 13.40 -9.87
CA SER A 249 -18.64 12.95 -11.26
C SER A 249 -18.84 11.44 -11.40
N ALA A 250 -18.24 10.66 -10.50
CA ALA A 250 -18.37 9.20 -10.47
C ALA A 250 -19.77 8.77 -10.02
N TYR A 251 -20.32 9.37 -8.95
CA TYR A 251 -21.71 9.17 -8.50
C TYR A 251 -22.72 9.40 -9.65
N THR A 252 -22.56 10.50 -10.40
CA THR A 252 -23.39 10.81 -11.56
C THR A 252 -23.19 9.80 -12.69
N ALA A 253 -21.94 9.42 -13.01
CA ALA A 253 -21.64 8.44 -14.05
C ALA A 253 -22.22 7.05 -13.77
N SER A 254 -22.34 6.69 -12.48
CA SER A 254 -22.93 5.46 -11.94
C SER A 254 -24.46 5.52 -11.73
N GLY A 255 -25.13 6.58 -12.18
CA GLY A 255 -26.59 6.69 -12.11
C GLY A 255 -27.14 6.98 -10.70
N GLY A 256 -26.34 7.61 -9.83
CA GLY A 256 -26.77 8.00 -8.49
C GLY A 256 -26.56 6.93 -7.41
N LYS A 257 -25.74 5.91 -7.68
CA LYS A 257 -25.28 4.95 -6.66
C LYS A 257 -24.13 5.53 -5.85
N LYS A 258 -24.19 5.41 -4.52
CA LYS A 258 -23.09 5.76 -3.62
C LYS A 258 -21.86 4.86 -3.85
N LEU A 259 -20.66 5.40 -3.64
CA LEU A 259 -19.39 4.76 -3.94
C LEU A 259 -18.83 3.93 -2.79
N ASN A 260 -18.13 2.86 -3.14
CA ASN A 260 -17.14 2.19 -2.32
C ASN A 260 -15.78 2.84 -2.57
N ILE A 261 -15.15 3.43 -1.56
CA ILE A 261 -13.75 3.90 -1.68
C ILE A 261 -12.83 2.76 -1.25
N ILE A 262 -11.80 2.48 -2.04
CA ILE A 262 -10.70 1.60 -1.65
C ILE A 262 -9.41 2.42 -1.68
N SER A 263 -8.80 2.63 -0.52
CA SER A 263 -7.60 3.46 -0.38
C SER A 263 -6.42 2.64 0.11
N HIS A 264 -5.24 2.81 -0.50
CA HIS A 264 -4.00 2.18 -0.02
C HIS A 264 -3.08 3.18 0.67
N SER A 265 -2.40 2.74 1.73
CA SER A 265 -1.32 3.48 2.40
C SER A 265 -1.74 4.92 2.74
N MET A 266 -0.92 5.92 2.40
CA MET A 266 -1.24 7.34 2.63
C MET A 266 -2.57 7.81 2.01
N GLY A 267 -3.08 7.15 0.96
CA GLY A 267 -4.39 7.45 0.40
C GLY A 267 -5.52 7.32 1.42
N GLY A 268 -5.37 6.45 2.42
CA GLY A 268 -6.31 6.36 3.55
C GLY A 268 -6.25 7.58 4.48
N LEU A 269 -5.10 8.25 4.61
CA LEU A 269 -4.99 9.51 5.36
C LEU A 269 -5.66 10.67 4.63
N LEU A 270 -5.50 10.74 3.30
CA LEU A 270 -6.21 11.70 2.43
C LEU A 270 -7.73 11.52 2.57
N VAL A 271 -8.22 10.29 2.43
CA VAL A 271 -9.65 9.97 2.58
C VAL A 271 -10.15 10.30 3.99
N LYS A 272 -9.37 10.02 5.04
CA LYS A 272 -9.73 10.36 6.43
C LYS A 272 -9.76 11.88 6.68
N CYS A 273 -8.82 12.63 6.12
CA CYS A 273 -8.83 14.10 6.17
C CYS A 273 -10.08 14.65 5.49
N PHE A 274 -10.38 14.18 4.27
CA PHE A 274 -11.58 14.59 3.54
C PHE A 274 -12.87 14.24 4.30
N MET A 275 -12.98 13.03 4.86
CA MET A 275 -14.13 12.61 5.67
C MET A 275 -14.34 13.53 6.89
N CYS A 276 -13.28 14.02 7.52
CA CYS A 276 -13.39 14.94 8.64
C CYS A 276 -13.76 16.37 8.23
N LEU A 277 -13.21 16.87 7.11
CA LEU A 277 -13.37 18.25 6.66
C LEU A 277 -14.64 18.48 5.83
N HIS A 278 -15.11 17.45 5.14
CA HIS A 278 -16.23 17.46 4.19
C HIS A 278 -17.19 16.29 4.46
N SER A 279 -17.52 16.08 5.74
CA SER A 279 -18.33 14.96 6.23
C SER A 279 -19.69 14.84 5.54
N ASP A 280 -20.34 15.96 5.21
CA ASP A 280 -21.61 16.01 4.48
C ASP A 280 -21.49 15.53 3.02
N VAL A 281 -20.40 15.95 2.34
CA VAL A 281 -20.06 15.49 0.99
C VAL A 281 -19.71 14.00 1.01
N PHE A 282 -18.96 13.56 2.01
CA PHE A 282 -18.59 12.16 2.19
C PHE A 282 -19.82 11.29 2.44
N GLU A 283 -20.69 11.66 3.39
CA GLU A 283 -21.95 10.95 3.68
C GLU A 283 -22.86 10.91 2.45
N LYS A 284 -22.96 12.00 1.68
CA LYS A 284 -23.79 12.08 0.47
C LYS A 284 -23.35 11.06 -0.60
N TYR A 285 -22.06 10.97 -0.88
CA TYR A 285 -21.55 10.20 -2.01
C TYR A 285 -21.00 8.80 -1.66
N VAL A 286 -20.60 8.53 -0.41
CA VAL A 286 -19.90 7.29 -0.02
C VAL A 286 -20.83 6.33 0.71
N LYS A 287 -20.71 5.03 0.39
CA LYS A 287 -21.42 3.91 1.01
C LYS A 287 -20.49 3.15 1.97
N ASN A 288 -19.34 2.75 1.47
CA ASN A 288 -18.33 2.00 2.20
C ASN A 288 -16.96 2.65 1.96
N TRP A 289 -16.08 2.63 2.95
CA TRP A 289 -14.66 2.93 2.79
C TRP A 289 -13.83 1.75 3.31
N ILE A 290 -12.96 1.22 2.45
CA ILE A 290 -12.03 0.15 2.74
C ILE A 290 -10.61 0.74 2.71
N ALA A 291 -9.98 0.82 3.87
CA ALA A 291 -8.57 1.19 3.99
C ALA A 291 -7.69 -0.06 3.91
N ILE A 292 -6.60 0.00 3.15
CA ILE A 292 -5.60 -1.07 3.01
C ILE A 292 -4.24 -0.50 3.42
N ALA A 293 -3.56 -1.14 4.37
CA ALA A 293 -2.22 -0.80 4.86
C ALA A 293 -2.02 0.68 5.23
N THR A 294 -3.06 1.35 5.74
CA THR A 294 -3.03 2.80 5.99
C THR A 294 -2.26 3.14 7.28
N PRO A 295 -1.22 3.98 7.25
CA PRO A 295 -0.41 4.33 8.42
C PRO A 295 -1.09 5.39 9.30
N PHE A 296 -2.16 5.03 10.01
CA PHE A 296 -2.99 5.99 10.77
C PHE A 296 -2.23 6.77 11.86
N ARG A 297 -1.05 6.29 12.30
CA ARG A 297 -0.14 6.97 13.24
C ARG A 297 1.27 7.19 12.69
N GLY A 298 1.47 6.99 11.38
CA GLY A 298 2.76 7.13 10.70
C GLY A 298 3.55 5.83 10.54
N ALA A 299 4.69 5.93 9.87
CA ALA A 299 5.64 4.84 9.56
C ALA A 299 7.02 5.23 10.11
N PRO A 300 7.22 5.17 11.44
CA PRO A 300 8.19 5.98 12.17
C PRO A 300 9.65 5.78 11.72
N GLY A 301 10.13 4.54 11.65
CA GLY A 301 11.52 4.25 11.31
C GLY A 301 11.85 4.57 9.86
N TYR A 302 10.97 4.16 8.94
CA TYR A 302 11.16 4.37 7.51
C TYR A 302 11.10 5.86 7.12
N VAL A 303 10.20 6.63 7.72
CA VAL A 303 10.07 8.07 7.45
C VAL A 303 11.21 8.88 8.04
N THR A 304 11.67 8.52 9.25
CA THR A 304 12.83 9.20 9.88
C THR A 304 14.10 9.03 9.05
N SER A 305 14.37 7.82 8.54
CA SER A 305 15.53 7.60 7.67
C SER A 305 15.35 8.20 6.26
N THR A 306 14.11 8.27 5.76
CA THR A 306 13.80 8.97 4.50
C THR A 306 14.07 10.47 4.62
N LEU A 307 13.69 11.11 5.73
CA LEU A 307 13.95 12.53 6.00
C LEU A 307 15.44 12.85 6.21
N LEU A 308 16.24 11.92 6.74
CA LEU A 308 17.68 12.13 6.95
C LEU A 308 18.53 11.77 5.73
N ASN A 309 18.26 10.63 5.10
CA ASN A 309 19.16 10.04 4.09
C ASN A 309 18.56 9.98 2.68
N GLY A 310 17.26 10.28 2.53
CA GLY A 310 16.49 9.96 1.33
C GLY A 310 16.10 8.49 1.24
N MET A 311 15.44 8.14 0.14
CA MET A 311 15.03 6.76 -0.17
C MET A 311 15.33 6.42 -1.63
N THR A 312 15.47 5.12 -1.92
CA THR A 312 15.46 4.56 -3.27
C THR A 312 14.44 3.43 -3.32
N PHE A 313 13.76 3.28 -4.45
CA PHE A 313 12.80 2.21 -4.68
C PHE A 313 13.44 0.96 -5.32
N ILE A 314 14.75 1.02 -5.61
CA ILE A 314 15.53 -0.05 -6.26
C ILE A 314 16.90 -0.15 -5.61
N GLU A 315 17.36 -1.39 -5.39
CA GLU A 315 18.67 -1.71 -4.84
C GLU A 315 19.64 -2.22 -5.92
N GLY A 316 20.93 -2.30 -5.59
CA GLY A 316 21.95 -2.86 -6.48
C GLY A 316 22.42 -1.93 -7.61
N TRP A 317 22.92 -2.50 -8.70
CA TRP A 317 23.53 -1.73 -9.81
C TRP A 317 22.50 -0.96 -10.65
N GLU A 318 21.24 -1.39 -10.62
CA GLU A 318 20.14 -0.83 -11.41
C GLU A 318 19.75 0.58 -10.93
N GLN A 319 20.00 0.92 -9.66
CA GLN A 319 19.74 2.25 -9.09
C GLN A 319 20.36 3.41 -9.91
N ASN A 320 21.44 3.16 -10.66
CA ASN A 320 22.11 4.15 -11.51
C ASN A 320 21.26 4.63 -12.70
N PHE A 321 20.20 3.89 -13.05
CA PHE A 321 19.25 4.26 -14.11
C PHE A 321 18.00 4.97 -13.57
N PHE A 322 17.89 5.13 -12.25
CA PHE A 322 16.72 5.70 -11.57
C PHE A 322 17.07 7.01 -10.86
N ILE A 323 16.10 7.60 -10.17
CA ILE A 323 16.31 8.83 -9.37
C ILE A 323 17.25 8.51 -8.21
N SER A 324 18.33 9.27 -8.07
CA SER A 324 19.29 9.04 -7.00
C SER A 324 18.66 9.28 -5.62
N LYS A 325 19.14 8.54 -4.61
CA LYS A 325 18.67 8.68 -3.21
C LYS A 325 18.70 10.14 -2.72
N TRP A 326 19.74 10.89 -3.11
CA TRP A 326 19.87 12.31 -2.80
C TRP A 326 18.90 13.17 -3.59
N SER A 327 18.74 12.96 -4.91
CA SER A 327 17.72 13.67 -5.68
C SER A 327 16.32 13.50 -5.06
N MET A 328 15.98 12.27 -4.64
CA MET A 328 14.73 11.97 -3.96
C MET A 328 14.62 12.70 -2.61
N HIS A 329 15.65 12.65 -1.75
CA HIS A 329 15.69 13.40 -0.49
C HIS A 329 15.31 14.88 -0.66
N GLN A 330 15.89 15.53 -1.67
CA GLN A 330 15.66 16.96 -1.94
C GLN A 330 14.24 17.28 -2.44
N LEU A 331 13.50 16.29 -2.98
CA LEU A 331 12.06 16.46 -3.17
C LEU A 331 11.33 16.33 -1.83
N LEU A 332 11.57 15.21 -1.14
CA LEU A 332 10.77 14.77 -0.01
C LEU A 332 10.86 15.71 1.20
N ILE A 333 11.98 16.43 1.37
CA ILE A 333 12.15 17.41 2.45
C ILE A 333 11.20 18.63 2.34
N GLU A 334 10.61 18.87 1.16
CA GLU A 334 9.62 19.94 0.88
C GLU A 334 8.22 19.39 0.58
N CYS A 335 7.95 18.12 0.90
CA CYS A 335 6.66 17.45 0.72
C CYS A 335 5.95 17.26 2.07
N PRO A 336 4.88 18.01 2.40
CA PRO A 336 4.10 17.81 3.61
C PRO A 336 3.61 16.37 3.86
N SER A 337 3.32 15.64 2.79
CA SER A 337 2.96 14.21 2.85
C SER A 337 3.95 13.35 3.63
N ILE A 338 5.26 13.58 3.50
CA ILE A 338 6.30 12.81 4.20
C ILE A 338 6.30 13.13 5.69
N TYR A 339 6.12 14.40 6.06
CA TYR A 339 6.07 14.82 7.45
C TYR A 339 4.79 14.30 8.12
N GLU A 340 3.68 14.21 7.38
CA GLU A 340 2.41 13.63 7.86
C GLU A 340 2.47 12.11 8.08
N LEU A 341 3.52 11.44 7.60
CA LEU A 341 3.82 10.03 7.87
C LEU A 341 4.81 9.83 9.02
N MET A 342 5.33 10.89 9.65
CA MET A 342 6.19 10.78 10.84
C MET A 342 5.46 10.12 12.01
N ALA A 343 6.21 9.63 12.99
CA ALA A 343 5.67 9.12 14.25
C ALA A 343 4.71 10.15 14.88
N CYS A 344 3.44 9.80 15.08
CA CYS A 344 2.50 10.65 15.82
C CYS A 344 2.99 10.84 17.27
N PRO A 345 3.37 12.06 17.71
CA PRO A 345 3.93 12.26 19.06
C PRO A 345 2.89 12.12 20.17
N ASN A 346 1.62 12.36 19.83
CA ASN A 346 0.49 12.28 20.75
C ASN A 346 -0.16 10.88 20.79
N PHE A 347 0.46 9.87 20.16
CA PHE A 347 -0.02 8.50 20.17
C PHE A 347 0.75 7.66 21.20
N ASN A 348 0.03 6.87 21.98
CA ASN A 348 0.60 6.02 23.01
C ASN A 348 1.04 4.68 22.40
N TRP A 349 2.22 4.66 21.78
CA TRP A 349 2.84 3.48 21.19
C TRP A 349 3.17 2.42 22.26
N GLN A 350 2.96 1.13 21.97
CA GLN A 350 3.38 0.00 22.82
C GLN A 350 4.88 0.01 23.13
N THR A 351 5.69 0.47 22.17
CA THR A 351 7.10 0.80 22.33
C THR A 351 7.30 2.14 21.64
N VAL A 352 7.88 3.14 22.32
CA VAL A 352 8.09 4.45 21.70
C VAL A 352 9.11 4.33 20.56
N PRO A 353 8.84 4.85 19.34
CA PRO A 353 9.81 4.87 18.26
C PRO A 353 10.93 5.87 18.56
N LEU A 354 12.18 5.44 18.40
CA LEU A 354 13.36 6.21 18.79
C LEU A 354 14.25 6.56 17.59
N LEU A 355 14.84 7.75 17.63
CA LEU A 355 16.04 8.08 16.86
C LEU A 355 17.25 7.88 17.77
N GLU A 356 18.09 6.90 17.46
CA GLU A 356 19.28 6.55 18.22
C GLU A 356 20.56 6.96 17.50
N ILE A 357 21.52 7.51 18.25
CA ILE A 357 22.81 7.95 17.71
C ILE A 357 23.93 7.51 18.63
N TRP A 358 24.90 6.78 18.08
CA TRP A 358 26.16 6.50 18.76
C TRP A 358 27.03 7.76 18.75
N ARG A 359 27.38 8.31 19.92
CA ARG A 359 28.22 9.51 20.05
C ARG A 359 29.33 9.31 21.07
N GLU A 360 30.44 9.98 20.83
CA GLU A 360 31.54 10.10 21.79
C GLU A 360 31.24 11.26 22.77
N LYS A 361 31.22 10.99 24.07
CA LYS A 361 31.16 11.99 25.13
C LYS A 361 32.43 11.98 25.96
N HIS A 362 32.97 13.17 26.22
CA HIS A 362 34.04 13.37 27.19
C HIS A 362 33.45 13.66 28.57
N ASP A 363 33.98 13.02 29.60
CA ASP A 363 33.71 13.41 30.99
C ASP A 363 34.53 14.66 31.39
N ASN A 364 34.30 15.16 32.62
CA ASN A 364 34.98 16.35 33.14
C ASN A 364 36.51 16.16 33.28
N ASP A 365 36.99 14.91 33.29
CA ASP A 365 38.41 14.56 33.33
C ASP A 365 39.02 14.36 31.92
N GLY A 366 38.21 14.57 30.88
CA GLY A 366 38.60 14.51 29.46
C GLY A 366 38.59 13.11 28.85
N LYS A 367 38.25 12.07 29.63
CA LYS A 367 38.18 10.69 29.15
C LYS A 367 36.93 10.52 28.30
N SER A 368 37.08 9.97 27.10
CA SER A 368 35.94 9.67 26.25
C SER A 368 35.28 8.35 26.60
N THR A 369 33.97 8.34 26.43
CA THR A 369 33.09 7.16 26.49
C THR A 369 32.12 7.25 25.33
N ILE A 370 31.96 6.17 24.59
CA ILE A 370 31.01 6.10 23.49
C ILE A 370 29.69 5.61 24.06
N ILE A 371 28.62 6.37 23.82
CA ILE A 371 27.27 6.05 24.29
C ILE A 371 26.30 6.05 23.11
N ARG A 372 25.21 5.30 23.25
CA ARG A 372 24.04 5.42 22.37
C ARG A 372 23.06 6.38 23.02
N GLU A 373 22.94 7.57 22.45
CA GLU A 373 21.85 8.50 22.76
C GLU A 373 20.58 8.00 22.08
N SER A 374 19.45 8.07 22.76
CA SER A 374 18.13 7.70 22.22
C SER A 374 17.19 8.88 22.44
N SER A 375 16.53 9.32 21.36
CA SER A 375 15.61 10.46 21.38
C SER A 375 14.21 10.04 20.94
N GLU A 376 13.21 10.47 21.71
CA GLU A 376 11.79 10.28 21.38
C GLU A 376 11.38 11.17 20.18
N PRO A 377 10.21 10.95 19.54
CA PRO A 377 9.84 11.66 18.31
C PRO A 377 9.87 13.18 18.40
N THR A 378 9.47 13.75 19.55
CA THR A 378 9.50 15.21 19.80
C THR A 378 10.92 15.73 19.94
N GLU A 379 11.82 14.96 20.54
CA GLU A 379 13.23 15.33 20.73
C GLU A 379 14.02 15.21 19.42
N ALA A 380 13.73 14.17 18.63
CA ALA A 380 14.32 13.90 17.32
C ALA A 380 14.15 15.06 16.32
N LEU A 381 13.12 15.91 16.48
CA LEU A 381 12.94 17.14 15.70
C LEU A 381 14.14 18.10 15.81
N SER A 382 14.79 18.16 16.98
CA SER A 382 15.97 19.01 17.19
C SER A 382 17.18 18.48 16.40
N ILE A 383 17.36 17.16 16.39
CA ILE A 383 18.39 16.45 15.64
C ILE A 383 18.18 16.62 14.13
N LEU A 384 16.95 16.39 13.63
CA LEU A 384 16.59 16.59 12.22
C LEU A 384 16.91 18.02 11.75
N LYS A 385 16.58 19.00 12.58
CA LYS A 385 16.86 20.42 12.30
C LYS A 385 18.36 20.73 12.25
N GLU A 386 19.16 20.17 13.14
CA GLU A 386 20.62 20.38 13.13
C GLU A 386 21.28 19.66 11.95
N ALA A 387 20.94 18.39 11.74
CA ALA A 387 21.49 17.53 10.70
C ALA A 387 21.28 18.07 9.28
N LEU A 388 20.14 18.72 9.04
CA LEU A 388 19.75 19.28 7.75
C LEU A 388 19.92 20.81 7.68
N SER A 389 20.53 21.44 8.69
CA SER A 389 20.67 22.91 8.78
C SER A 389 21.48 23.52 7.62
N SER A 390 22.41 22.76 7.05
CA SER A 390 23.26 23.13 5.91
C SER A 390 22.81 22.52 4.58
N ASN A 391 21.64 21.85 4.53
CA ASN A 391 21.17 21.20 3.32
C ASN A 391 20.80 22.22 2.22
N THR A 392 21.42 22.08 1.05
CA THR A 392 21.27 22.98 -0.10
C THR A 392 21.23 22.20 -1.41
N VAL A 393 20.52 22.73 -2.40
CA VAL A 393 20.50 22.21 -3.79
C VAL A 393 20.97 23.25 -4.78
N HIS A 394 21.73 22.83 -5.78
CA HIS A 394 22.09 23.67 -6.90
C HIS A 394 21.05 23.53 -8.02
N HIS A 395 20.32 24.61 -8.31
CA HIS A 395 19.28 24.65 -9.34
C HIS A 395 19.39 25.97 -10.12
N ASP A 396 19.40 25.91 -11.46
CA ASP A 396 19.54 27.06 -12.36
C ASP A 396 20.66 28.06 -12.02
N GLY A 397 21.81 27.54 -11.56
CA GLY A 397 22.97 28.35 -11.21
C GLY A 397 22.94 28.98 -9.82
N VAL A 398 21.91 28.67 -9.01
CA VAL A 398 21.69 29.21 -7.67
C VAL A 398 21.66 28.08 -6.63
N ASP A 399 22.29 28.31 -5.49
CA ASP A 399 22.20 27.40 -4.34
C ASP A 399 20.96 27.77 -3.50
N ILE A 400 20.01 26.84 -3.42
CA ILE A 400 18.73 26.99 -2.72
C ILE A 400 18.80 26.19 -1.41
N PRO A 401 18.62 26.81 -0.23
CA PRO A 401 18.60 26.09 1.04
C PRO A 401 17.26 25.36 1.22
N LEU A 402 17.33 24.05 1.49
CA LEU A 402 16.19 23.16 1.76
C LEU A 402 16.38 22.45 3.12
N PRO A 403 16.44 23.18 4.24
CA PRO A 403 16.60 22.56 5.56
C PRO A 403 15.32 21.82 6.00
N PHE A 404 15.39 21.11 7.13
CA PHE A 404 14.19 20.54 7.76
C PHE A 404 13.12 21.63 7.97
N ASN A 405 11.96 21.47 7.33
CA ASN A 405 11.02 22.55 7.10
C ASN A 405 10.00 22.66 8.25
N LEU A 406 10.24 23.63 9.14
CA LEU A 406 9.41 23.87 10.32
C LEU A 406 8.02 24.45 10.00
N GLU A 407 7.81 25.03 8.82
CA GLU A 407 6.47 25.49 8.41
C GLU A 407 5.58 24.31 7.99
N ILE A 408 6.16 23.31 7.31
CA ILE A 408 5.49 22.02 7.06
C ILE A 408 5.13 21.34 8.38
N LEU A 409 6.03 21.34 9.36
CA LEU A 409 5.76 20.72 10.67
C LEU A 409 4.56 21.36 11.41
N LYS A 410 4.33 22.67 11.27
CA LYS A 410 3.11 23.31 11.79
C LYS A 410 1.85 22.76 11.10
N TRP A 411 1.89 22.63 9.78
CA TRP A 411 0.79 22.07 9.00
C TRP A 411 0.45 20.63 9.43
N VAL A 412 1.47 19.81 9.72
CA VAL A 412 1.31 18.42 10.16
C VAL A 412 0.60 18.32 11.50
N ASN A 413 0.90 19.20 12.46
CA ASN A 413 0.21 19.23 13.76
C ASN A 413 -1.30 19.51 13.59
N GLU A 414 -1.67 20.40 12.66
CA GLU A 414 -3.07 20.64 12.30
C GLU A 414 -3.70 19.42 11.59
N THR A 415 -2.96 18.76 10.68
CA THR A 415 -3.42 17.52 10.04
C THR A 415 -3.65 16.39 11.05
N GLN A 416 -2.79 16.24 12.06
CA GLN A 416 -2.98 15.27 13.14
C GLN A 416 -4.24 15.55 13.96
N ASN A 417 -4.59 16.82 14.19
CA ASN A 417 -5.86 17.19 14.82
C ASN A 417 -7.07 16.81 13.94
N VAL A 418 -7.02 17.07 12.63
CA VAL A 418 -8.08 16.63 11.69
C VAL A 418 -8.23 15.10 11.71
N LEU A 419 -7.10 14.37 11.64
CA LEU A 419 -7.09 12.89 11.69
C LEU A 419 -7.56 12.31 13.03
N SER A 420 -7.46 13.05 14.14
CA SER A 420 -7.93 12.61 15.46
C SER A 420 -9.41 12.93 15.71
N CYS A 421 -9.94 13.99 15.08
CA CYS A 421 -11.35 14.37 15.18
C CYS A 421 -12.28 13.62 14.20
N ALA A 422 -11.71 12.97 13.17
CA ALA A 422 -12.48 12.26 12.15
C ALA A 422 -13.40 11.17 12.73
N LYS A 423 -14.64 11.11 12.24
CA LYS A 423 -15.63 10.07 12.56
C LYS A 423 -16.31 9.60 11.29
N VAL A 424 -16.69 8.32 11.25
CA VAL A 424 -17.45 7.76 10.13
C VAL A 424 -18.88 8.33 10.18
N PRO A 425 -19.41 8.94 9.09
CA PRO A 425 -20.77 9.45 9.07
C PRO A 425 -21.83 8.35 9.17
N GLN A 426 -23.04 8.70 9.63
CA GLN A 426 -24.10 7.72 9.85
C GLN A 426 -24.51 7.05 8.51
N GLY A 427 -24.49 5.72 8.50
CA GLY A 427 -24.83 4.94 7.29
C GLY A 427 -23.71 4.83 6.25
N VAL A 428 -22.50 5.32 6.55
CA VAL A 428 -21.27 4.90 5.87
C VAL A 428 -20.63 3.77 6.68
N LYS A 429 -20.14 2.72 6.02
CA LYS A 429 -19.41 1.63 6.65
C LYS A 429 -17.90 1.79 6.46
N PHE A 430 -17.11 1.46 7.47
CA PHE A 430 -15.65 1.47 7.40
C PHE A 430 -15.08 0.07 7.62
N TYR A 431 -14.05 -0.27 6.84
CA TYR A 431 -13.32 -1.54 6.89
C TYR A 431 -11.82 -1.28 6.82
N ASN A 432 -11.02 -2.06 7.54
CA ASN A 432 -9.57 -1.94 7.58
C ASN A 432 -8.90 -3.29 7.23
N ILE A 433 -7.98 -3.28 6.27
CA ILE A 433 -7.06 -4.39 5.98
C ILE A 433 -5.66 -3.90 6.32
N TYR A 434 -4.96 -4.56 7.24
CA TYR A 434 -3.59 -4.21 7.61
C TYR A 434 -2.64 -5.36 7.29
N GLY A 435 -1.44 -5.04 6.84
CA GLY A 435 -0.40 -6.06 6.63
C GLY A 435 0.30 -6.43 7.93
N ASN A 436 0.76 -7.67 8.03
CA ASN A 436 1.54 -8.17 9.17
C ASN A 436 2.56 -9.25 8.74
N GLY A 437 3.33 -9.77 9.70
CA GLY A 437 4.25 -10.89 9.52
C GLY A 437 5.62 -10.52 8.96
N LEU A 438 5.96 -9.23 8.85
CA LEU A 438 7.25 -8.74 8.35
C LEU A 438 7.93 -7.78 9.33
N ASP A 439 9.26 -7.92 9.44
CA ASP A 439 10.12 -7.01 10.20
C ASP A 439 10.02 -5.58 9.65
N THR A 440 9.37 -4.70 10.40
CA THR A 440 8.99 -3.37 9.95
C THR A 440 9.77 -2.27 10.70
N PRO A 441 10.51 -1.39 9.99
CA PRO A 441 11.33 -0.33 10.60
C PRO A 441 10.55 0.59 11.55
N HIS A 442 10.85 0.47 12.84
CA HIS A 442 10.15 1.19 13.90
C HIS A 442 11.01 2.31 14.51
N SER A 443 12.23 1.97 14.92
CA SER A 443 13.23 2.92 15.41
C SER A 443 14.46 2.92 14.49
N VAL A 444 15.19 4.03 14.41
CA VAL A 444 16.38 4.17 13.55
C VAL A 444 17.62 4.41 14.40
N SER A 445 18.73 3.76 14.07
CA SER A 445 20.01 3.91 14.76
C SER A 445 21.13 4.28 13.78
N TYR A 446 21.94 5.27 14.16
CA TYR A 446 23.07 5.79 13.36
C TYR A 446 24.41 5.64 14.09
N GLY A 447 25.44 5.24 13.33
CA GLY A 447 26.78 4.97 13.83
C GLY A 447 26.97 3.57 14.44
N SER A 448 28.07 3.41 15.16
CA SER A 448 28.35 2.25 16.03
C SER A 448 29.40 2.62 17.10
N GLU A 449 29.73 1.67 17.97
CA GLU A 449 30.82 1.82 18.94
C GLU A 449 32.19 2.03 18.26
N GLU A 450 32.41 1.46 17.08
CA GLU A 450 33.65 1.62 16.31
C GLU A 450 33.67 2.89 15.43
N ASN A 451 32.50 3.45 15.11
CA ASN A 451 32.34 4.62 14.26
C ASN A 451 31.17 5.51 14.75
N PRO A 452 31.36 6.25 15.85
CA PRO A 452 30.35 7.16 16.39
C PRO A 452 30.17 8.40 15.50
N VAL A 453 28.98 8.99 15.57
CA VAL A 453 28.62 10.26 14.92
C VAL A 453 29.19 11.42 15.74
N SER A 454 30.22 12.07 15.20
CA SER A 454 30.83 13.27 15.78
C SER A 454 29.94 14.51 15.58
N ASP A 455 29.56 14.77 14.32
CA ASP A 455 28.76 15.90 13.87
C ASP A 455 27.41 15.42 13.29
N LEU A 456 26.30 16.03 13.74
CA LEU A 456 24.96 15.67 13.29
C LEU A 456 24.73 16.00 11.80
N GLN A 457 25.47 16.97 11.22
CA GLN A 457 25.42 17.26 9.78
C GLN A 457 25.98 16.13 8.91
N GLN A 458 26.64 15.13 9.50
CA GLN A 458 27.09 13.93 8.80
C GLN A 458 26.01 12.84 8.72
N LEU A 459 24.95 12.89 9.54
CA LEU A 459 23.88 11.88 9.58
C LEU A 459 23.30 11.51 8.20
N PRO A 460 23.08 12.45 7.25
CA PRO A 460 22.61 12.12 5.90
C PRO A 460 23.46 11.10 5.14
N PHE A 461 24.74 10.97 5.49
CA PHE A 461 25.70 10.08 4.85
C PHE A 461 25.94 8.76 5.61
N PHE A 462 25.40 8.58 6.82
CA PHE A 462 25.50 7.32 7.57
C PHE A 462 24.48 6.28 7.06
N LYS A 463 24.85 4.99 7.08
CA LYS A 463 23.90 3.89 6.86
C LYS A 463 22.99 3.75 8.09
N ALA A 464 21.71 4.02 7.91
CA ALA A 464 20.68 3.74 8.92
C ALA A 464 20.64 2.23 9.24
N LYS A 465 20.51 1.91 10.53
CA LYS A 465 20.13 0.58 11.03
C LYS A 465 18.73 0.69 11.63
N TYR A 466 17.94 -0.37 11.56
CA TYR A 466 16.57 -0.37 12.08
C TYR A 466 16.43 -1.31 13.27
N VAL A 467 15.61 -0.89 14.25
CA VAL A 467 14.95 -1.80 15.17
C VAL A 467 13.54 -2.00 14.63
N CYS A 468 13.16 -3.25 14.39
CA CYS A 468 11.91 -3.61 13.74
C CYS A 468 10.86 -4.12 14.73
N VAL A 469 9.59 -3.99 14.35
CA VAL A 469 8.42 -4.59 14.99
C VAL A 469 7.55 -5.28 13.93
N ASP A 470 6.49 -5.98 14.34
CA ASP A 470 5.54 -6.58 13.39
C ASP A 470 4.80 -5.53 12.55
N GLY A 471 4.63 -5.82 11.26
CA GLY A 471 4.01 -4.94 10.26
C GLY A 471 4.15 -5.51 8.86
N ASP A 472 4.03 -4.64 7.85
CA ASP A 472 4.07 -4.98 6.43
C ASP A 472 5.42 -4.65 5.73
N GLY A 473 6.46 -4.40 6.51
CA GLY A 473 7.77 -3.94 6.05
C GLY A 473 7.89 -2.41 5.92
N THR A 474 6.77 -1.66 5.98
CA THR A 474 6.76 -0.18 5.99
C THR A 474 6.00 0.39 7.19
N VAL A 475 4.81 -0.14 7.49
CA VAL A 475 3.88 0.36 8.50
C VAL A 475 3.73 -0.66 9.63
N PRO A 476 4.06 -0.30 10.89
CA PRO A 476 3.82 -1.17 12.05
C PRO A 476 2.34 -1.54 12.20
N VAL A 477 2.04 -2.79 12.60
CA VAL A 477 0.65 -3.25 12.84
C VAL A 477 -0.10 -2.31 13.79
N GLU A 478 0.56 -1.81 14.83
CA GLU A 478 -0.04 -0.88 15.78
C GLU A 478 -0.52 0.41 15.10
N SER A 479 0.28 1.00 14.22
CA SER A 479 -0.08 2.19 13.44
C SER A 479 -1.23 1.91 12.46
N ALA A 480 -1.19 0.75 11.79
CA ALA A 480 -2.21 0.36 10.82
C ALA A 480 -3.57 0.02 11.47
N LYS A 481 -3.58 -0.42 12.74
CA LYS A 481 -4.80 -0.66 13.53
C LYS A 481 -5.31 0.58 14.27
N ALA A 482 -4.48 1.59 14.51
CA ALA A 482 -4.82 2.76 15.32
C ALA A 482 -5.67 3.83 14.58
N ASP A 483 -6.60 3.36 13.75
CA ASP A 483 -7.51 4.18 12.94
C ASP A 483 -8.43 5.07 13.80
N GLY A 484 -8.87 4.59 14.97
CA GLY A 484 -9.76 5.35 15.88
C GLY A 484 -11.17 5.56 15.33
N LEU A 485 -11.62 4.68 14.43
CA LEU A 485 -12.93 4.70 13.80
C LEU A 485 -13.76 3.49 14.26
N ASP A 486 -15.08 3.60 14.15
CA ASP A 486 -15.95 2.43 14.27
C ASP A 486 -15.85 1.64 12.95
N ALA A 487 -15.43 0.37 13.03
CA ALA A 487 -15.08 -0.45 11.87
C ALA A 487 -15.85 -1.78 11.89
N GLU A 488 -16.49 -2.09 10.77
CA GLU A 488 -17.28 -3.31 10.59
C GLU A 488 -16.40 -4.56 10.57
N ALA A 489 -15.15 -4.42 10.12
CA ALA A 489 -14.12 -5.44 10.25
C ALA A 489 -12.71 -4.82 10.22
N ARG A 490 -11.79 -5.46 10.93
CA ARG A 490 -10.34 -5.28 10.80
C ARG A 490 -9.72 -6.64 10.48
N VAL A 491 -9.02 -6.76 9.36
CA VAL A 491 -8.42 -8.03 8.90
C VAL A 491 -6.91 -7.86 8.75
N GLY A 492 -6.15 -8.70 9.43
CA GLY A 492 -4.69 -8.79 9.28
C GLY A 492 -4.31 -9.78 8.19
N VAL A 493 -3.60 -9.33 7.15
CA VAL A 493 -3.15 -10.17 6.03
C VAL A 493 -1.62 -10.22 5.98
N PRO A 494 -0.98 -11.40 6.07
CA PRO A 494 0.47 -11.50 5.93
C PRO A 494 0.93 -11.05 4.53
N GLY A 495 1.76 -10.02 4.46
CA GLY A 495 2.17 -9.46 3.17
C GLY A 495 2.99 -8.18 3.24
N GLU A 496 3.70 -7.90 2.15
CA GLU A 496 4.50 -6.68 1.97
C GLU A 496 3.62 -5.48 1.62
N HIS A 497 4.00 -4.29 2.13
CA HIS A 497 3.23 -3.05 2.08
C HIS A 497 2.67 -2.71 0.69
N ARG A 498 3.47 -2.80 -0.38
CA ARG A 498 3.00 -2.63 -1.76
C ARG A 498 2.32 -3.90 -2.27
N GLY A 499 2.91 -5.08 -2.07
CA GLY A 499 2.39 -6.36 -2.56
C GLY A 499 0.97 -6.70 -2.12
N ILE A 500 0.51 -6.19 -0.97
CA ILE A 500 -0.84 -6.40 -0.42
C ILE A 500 -1.97 -5.94 -1.37
N VAL A 501 -1.73 -4.96 -2.26
CA VAL A 501 -2.75 -4.54 -3.25
C VAL A 501 -2.91 -5.52 -4.42
N CYS A 502 -1.96 -6.44 -4.59
CA CYS A 502 -1.98 -7.52 -5.57
C CYS A 502 -2.32 -8.89 -4.94
N ASP A 503 -2.57 -8.94 -3.63
CA ASP A 503 -2.73 -10.20 -2.92
C ASP A 503 -4.09 -10.87 -3.18
N ARG A 504 -4.06 -12.19 -3.35
CA ARG A 504 -5.24 -13.00 -3.71
C ARG A 504 -6.21 -13.19 -2.54
N HIS A 505 -5.74 -13.12 -1.30
CA HIS A 505 -6.60 -13.17 -0.13
C HIS A 505 -7.30 -11.81 0.08
N VAL A 506 -6.58 -10.70 -0.10
CA VAL A 506 -7.17 -9.34 -0.18
C VAL A 506 -8.24 -9.28 -1.27
N PHE A 507 -7.98 -9.82 -2.46
CA PHE A 507 -8.98 -9.90 -3.53
C PHE A 507 -10.25 -10.66 -3.13
N ARG A 508 -10.16 -11.72 -2.33
CA ARG A 508 -11.34 -12.44 -1.81
C ARG A 508 -12.12 -11.62 -0.80
N ILE A 509 -11.43 -10.97 0.13
CA ILE A 509 -12.02 -10.06 1.13
C ILE A 509 -12.77 -8.91 0.42
N LEU A 510 -12.12 -8.24 -0.54
CA LEU A 510 -12.72 -7.17 -1.33
C LEU A 510 -13.94 -7.66 -2.12
N LYS A 511 -13.83 -8.80 -2.82
CA LYS A 511 -14.94 -9.37 -3.59
C LYS A 511 -16.16 -9.66 -2.69
N HIS A 512 -15.93 -10.15 -1.47
CA HIS A 512 -16.98 -10.41 -0.49
C HIS A 512 -17.63 -9.12 0.03
N TRP A 513 -16.85 -8.14 0.52
CA TRP A 513 -17.38 -6.87 1.04
C TRP A 513 -18.08 -6.02 -0.03
N LEU A 514 -17.62 -6.07 -1.28
CA LEU A 514 -18.26 -5.41 -2.42
C LEU A 514 -19.48 -6.18 -2.98
N LYS A 515 -19.74 -7.40 -2.50
CA LYS A 515 -20.75 -8.34 -3.04
C LYS A 515 -20.63 -8.52 -4.57
N ALA A 516 -19.40 -8.65 -5.06
CA ALA A 516 -19.09 -8.58 -6.49
C ALA A 516 -18.99 -9.97 -7.16
N GLY A 517 -19.93 -10.28 -8.05
CA GLY A 517 -20.01 -11.58 -8.73
C GLY A 517 -20.35 -12.75 -7.80
N GLU A 518 -20.18 -13.98 -8.28
CA GLU A 518 -20.47 -15.18 -7.47
C GLU A 518 -19.55 -15.26 -6.23
N PRO A 519 -20.08 -15.57 -5.03
CA PRO A 519 -19.26 -15.83 -3.84
C PRO A 519 -18.16 -16.88 -4.11
N ASP A 520 -16.95 -16.68 -3.60
CA ASP A 520 -15.92 -17.74 -3.64
C ASP A 520 -16.32 -18.83 -2.62
N PRO A 521 -16.67 -20.07 -3.06
CA PRO A 521 -17.14 -21.11 -2.16
C PRO A 521 -16.04 -21.65 -1.22
N TYR A 522 -14.79 -21.25 -1.42
CA TYR A 522 -13.65 -21.56 -0.56
C TYR A 522 -13.25 -20.40 0.34
N TYR A 523 -13.94 -19.26 0.25
CA TYR A 523 -13.73 -18.11 1.12
C TYR A 523 -14.75 -18.11 2.27
N ASN A 524 -14.26 -18.28 3.50
CA ASN A 524 -15.06 -18.16 4.70
C ASN A 524 -14.63 -16.92 5.49
N PRO A 525 -15.41 -15.83 5.50
CA PRO A 525 -15.03 -14.61 6.20
C PRO A 525 -14.86 -14.83 7.71
N ILE A 526 -15.49 -15.85 8.31
CA ILE A 526 -15.32 -16.22 9.74
C ILE A 526 -13.85 -16.50 10.08
N ASN A 527 -13.05 -16.99 9.13
CA ASN A 527 -11.63 -17.27 9.35
C ASN A 527 -10.78 -16.00 9.46
N ASP A 528 -11.28 -14.87 8.97
CA ASP A 528 -10.52 -13.62 8.83
C ASP A 528 -10.83 -12.60 9.94
N TYR A 529 -11.93 -12.81 10.69
CA TYR A 529 -12.27 -11.97 11.84
C TYR A 529 -11.32 -12.23 13.02
N VAL A 530 -10.21 -11.51 13.02
CA VAL A 530 -9.39 -11.29 14.21
C VAL A 530 -9.78 -9.95 14.82
N ILE A 531 -10.92 -9.92 15.53
CA ILE A 531 -11.27 -8.79 16.40
C ILE A 531 -10.32 -8.84 17.60
N LEU A 532 -9.18 -8.16 17.46
CA LEU A 532 -8.35 -7.78 18.60
C LEU A 532 -8.96 -6.52 19.21
N PRO A 533 -9.30 -6.53 20.52
CA PRO A 533 -9.75 -5.35 21.22
C PRO A 533 -8.77 -4.19 21.04
N THR A 534 -9.30 -2.97 21.04
CA THR A 534 -8.48 -1.79 21.24
C THR A 534 -8.00 -1.74 22.69
N VAL A 535 -6.91 -1.01 22.96
CA VAL A 535 -6.36 -0.84 24.32
C VAL A 535 -7.38 -0.20 25.28
N TYR A 536 -8.46 0.39 24.76
CA TYR A 536 -9.55 0.99 25.53
C TYR A 536 -10.58 -0.03 26.06
N GLU A 537 -10.60 -1.25 25.51
CA GLU A 537 -11.60 -2.30 25.81
C GLU A 537 -11.05 -3.40 26.76
N MET A 538 -9.80 -3.27 27.22
CA MET A 538 -9.17 -4.23 28.12
C MET A 538 -9.32 -3.81 29.59
N GLU A 539 -9.92 -4.66 30.43
CA GLU A 539 -9.97 -4.46 31.88
C GLU A 539 -8.67 -4.98 32.52
N GLU A 540 -7.85 -4.07 33.09
CA GLU A 540 -6.68 -4.43 33.89
C GLU A 540 -6.96 -4.40 35.40
N HIS A 541 -6.71 -5.52 36.07
CA HIS A 541 -6.71 -5.64 37.53
C HIS A 541 -5.29 -5.95 38.04
N ARG A 542 -4.87 -5.24 39.10
CA ARG A 542 -3.63 -5.49 39.84
C ARG A 542 -3.96 -5.91 41.27
N GLU A 543 -3.61 -7.13 41.63
CA GLU A 543 -3.56 -7.61 43.02
C GLU A 543 -2.11 -7.97 43.38
N GLU A 544 -1.81 -8.18 44.66
CA GLU A 544 -0.44 -8.25 45.20
C GLU A 544 0.48 -9.25 44.45
N GLY A 545 1.32 -8.74 43.54
CA GLY A 545 2.27 -9.53 42.72
C GLY A 545 1.73 -10.10 41.40
N LEU A 546 0.43 -9.94 41.11
CA LEU A 546 -0.23 -10.40 39.88
C LEU A 546 -0.82 -9.22 39.09
N GLN A 547 -0.44 -9.08 37.82
CA GLN A 547 -1.18 -8.27 36.85
C GLN A 547 -2.03 -9.21 36.00
N VAL A 548 -3.35 -9.03 36.09
CA VAL A 548 -4.36 -9.80 35.36
C VAL A 548 -5.07 -8.85 34.40
N ALA A 549 -5.05 -9.15 33.11
CA ALA A 549 -5.86 -8.45 32.13
C ALA A 549 -6.92 -9.40 31.57
N SER A 550 -8.18 -8.97 31.56
CA SER A 550 -9.29 -9.74 31.01
C SER A 550 -10.03 -8.98 29.92
N VAL A 551 -10.48 -9.73 28.92
CA VAL A 551 -11.41 -9.27 27.89
C VAL A 551 -12.61 -10.20 27.86
N ARG A 552 -13.81 -9.62 27.75
CA ARG A 552 -15.04 -10.34 27.44
C ARG A 552 -15.80 -9.57 26.37
N GLU A 553 -16.05 -10.25 25.26
CA GLU A 553 -16.77 -9.73 24.11
C GLU A 553 -17.94 -10.67 23.78
N GLU A 554 -19.09 -10.12 23.40
CA GLU A 554 -20.30 -10.86 23.05
C GLU A 554 -20.95 -10.24 21.81
N TRP A 555 -21.23 -11.05 20.79
CA TRP A 555 -21.85 -10.57 19.55
C TRP A 555 -22.81 -11.58 18.90
N ASP A 556 -23.75 -11.05 18.12
CA ASP A 556 -24.72 -11.84 17.35
C ASP A 556 -24.35 -11.86 15.86
N ILE A 557 -24.11 -13.05 15.30
CA ILE A 557 -24.05 -13.26 13.84
C ILE A 557 -25.49 -13.41 13.31
N ILE A 558 -25.90 -12.56 12.37
CA ILE A 558 -27.23 -12.64 11.74
C ILE A 558 -27.11 -13.40 10.41
N SER A 559 -27.81 -14.52 10.29
CA SER A 559 -27.87 -15.32 9.05
C SER A 559 -29.16 -15.05 8.28
N GLU A 560 -29.10 -14.80 6.97
CA GLU A 560 -30.28 -14.50 6.13
C GLU A 560 -31.08 -15.74 5.66
N GLU A 561 -30.80 -16.95 6.19
CA GLU A 561 -31.50 -18.18 5.79
C GLU A 561 -32.69 -18.54 6.71
N GLN A 562 -33.87 -18.70 6.10
CA GLN A 562 -35.09 -19.18 6.75
C GLN A 562 -35.23 -20.71 6.62
N ASP A 563 -35.84 -21.31 7.65
CA ASP A 563 -36.49 -22.63 7.67
C ASP A 563 -35.71 -23.88 7.22
N VAL A 564 -34.96 -24.45 8.17
CA VAL A 564 -34.95 -25.92 8.36
C VAL A 564 -35.34 -26.26 9.80
N GLN A 565 -36.65 -26.38 10.04
CA GLN A 565 -37.17 -26.76 11.35
C GLN A 565 -37.06 -28.27 11.58
N GLY A 566 -35.96 -28.71 12.21
CA GLY A 566 -35.74 -30.13 12.56
C GLY A 566 -34.73 -30.33 13.71
N ASP A 567 -35.22 -30.82 14.85
CA ASP A 567 -34.46 -31.33 16.02
C ASP A 567 -33.13 -30.64 16.39
N LEU A 568 -33.24 -29.45 17.01
CA LEU A 568 -32.10 -28.76 17.65
C LEU A 568 -32.23 -28.57 19.18
N LEU A 569 -33.30 -29.07 19.80
CA LEU A 569 -33.49 -29.03 21.25
C LEU A 569 -32.66 -30.10 21.98
N ASN A 570 -31.33 -29.90 22.03
CA ASN A 570 -30.35 -30.38 23.03
C ASN A 570 -28.92 -30.59 22.44
N LYS A 571 -28.41 -29.66 21.63
CA LYS A 571 -26.96 -29.63 21.31
C LYS A 571 -26.24 -28.64 22.23
N LYS A 572 -25.16 -29.09 22.87
CA LYS A 572 -24.31 -28.26 23.74
C LYS A 572 -23.65 -27.15 22.92
N PRO A 573 -23.36 -25.97 23.52
CA PRO A 573 -22.58 -24.93 22.85
C PRO A 573 -21.21 -25.48 22.45
N MET A 574 -20.68 -25.02 21.32
CA MET A 574 -19.33 -25.37 20.89
C MET A 574 -18.35 -24.47 21.64
N ILE A 575 -17.42 -25.08 22.37
CA ILE A 575 -16.39 -24.39 23.13
C ILE A 575 -15.04 -24.77 22.54
N SER A 576 -14.26 -23.77 22.16
CA SER A 576 -12.85 -23.91 21.78
C SER A 576 -12.02 -23.09 22.75
N SER A 577 -10.86 -23.60 23.18
CA SER A 577 -9.94 -22.86 24.03
C SER A 577 -8.50 -23.08 23.61
N ILE A 578 -7.71 -22.02 23.69
CA ILE A 578 -6.27 -22.03 23.50
C ILE A 578 -5.61 -21.42 24.73
N SER A 579 -4.52 -22.02 25.18
CA SER A 579 -3.69 -21.47 26.25
C SER A 579 -2.22 -21.47 25.87
N VAL A 580 -1.52 -20.41 26.25
CA VAL A 580 -0.10 -20.18 25.98
C VAL A 580 0.54 -19.76 27.29
N SER A 581 1.62 -20.43 27.68
CA SER A 581 2.42 -20.05 28.85
C SER A 581 3.86 -19.79 28.45
N HIS A 582 4.43 -18.73 29.01
CA HIS A 582 5.82 -18.36 28.83
C HIS A 582 6.50 -18.25 30.20
N VAL A 583 7.64 -18.94 30.36
CA VAL A 583 8.42 -18.95 31.60
C VAL A 583 9.80 -18.36 31.31
N GLY A 584 9.98 -17.10 31.70
CA GLY A 584 11.28 -16.42 31.72
C GLY A 584 12.03 -16.71 33.02
N LYS A 585 13.25 -16.15 33.15
CA LYS A 585 14.07 -16.32 34.36
C LYS A 585 13.48 -15.63 35.60
N ASP A 586 12.86 -14.46 35.40
CA ASP A 586 12.37 -13.59 36.48
C ASP A 586 10.87 -13.24 36.33
N GLN A 587 10.18 -13.78 35.31
CA GLN A 587 8.75 -13.55 35.05
C GLN A 587 8.08 -14.80 34.48
N SER A 588 6.84 -15.05 34.90
CA SER A 588 5.98 -16.06 34.28
C SER A 588 4.67 -15.43 33.82
N SER A 589 4.24 -15.76 32.61
CA SER A 589 2.96 -15.32 32.05
C SER A 589 2.18 -16.49 31.47
N ARG A 590 0.85 -16.42 31.61
CA ARG A 590 -0.11 -17.39 31.07
C ARG A 590 -1.26 -16.61 30.47
N ALA A 591 -1.54 -16.83 29.19
CA ALA A 591 -2.72 -16.33 28.50
C ALA A 591 -3.62 -17.50 28.13
N GLU A 592 -4.92 -17.33 28.34
CA GLU A 592 -5.96 -18.29 27.95
C GLU A 592 -7.06 -17.53 27.21
N ALA A 593 -7.49 -18.05 26.07
CA ALA A 593 -8.63 -17.53 25.33
C ALA A 593 -9.62 -18.67 25.08
N GLN A 594 -10.90 -18.42 25.37
CA GLN A 594 -12.01 -19.32 25.17
C GLN A 594 -13.05 -18.64 24.27
N VAL A 595 -13.43 -19.31 23.18
CA VAL A 595 -14.57 -18.94 22.35
C VAL A 595 -15.70 -19.92 22.63
N THR A 596 -16.87 -19.41 22.97
CA THR A 596 -18.12 -20.16 23.12
C THR A 596 -19.09 -19.73 22.03
N VAL A 597 -19.40 -20.65 21.11
CA VAL A 597 -20.42 -20.44 20.08
C VAL A 597 -21.72 -21.09 20.54
N HIS A 598 -22.73 -20.26 20.79
CA HIS A 598 -24.07 -20.70 21.12
C HIS A 598 -24.81 -21.11 19.82
N GLN A 599 -25.74 -22.07 19.94
CA GLN A 599 -26.51 -22.51 18.77
C GLN A 599 -27.53 -21.42 18.36
N GLN A 600 -27.86 -21.41 17.07
CA GLN A 600 -28.71 -20.40 16.46
C GLN A 600 -30.11 -20.38 17.09
N SER A 601 -30.57 -19.19 17.51
CA SER A 601 -31.92 -18.93 17.99
C SER A 601 -32.47 -17.73 17.22
N GLU A 602 -33.68 -17.86 16.66
CA GLU A 602 -34.37 -16.77 15.93
C GLU A 602 -33.51 -16.12 14.81
N GLY A 603 -32.74 -16.92 14.07
CA GLY A 603 -31.87 -16.45 12.98
C GLY A 603 -30.53 -15.87 13.44
N LYS A 604 -30.30 -15.69 14.74
CA LYS A 604 -29.08 -15.18 15.34
C LYS A 604 -28.22 -16.28 15.94
N GLN A 605 -26.91 -16.25 15.68
CA GLN A 605 -25.91 -17.11 16.31
C GLN A 605 -25.05 -16.26 17.25
N HIS A 606 -25.23 -16.45 18.55
CA HIS A 606 -24.51 -15.71 19.58
C HIS A 606 -23.12 -16.29 19.84
N VAL A 607 -22.10 -15.45 19.91
CA VAL A 607 -20.71 -15.82 20.15
C VAL A 607 -20.17 -15.02 21.32
N GLU A 608 -19.58 -15.72 22.29
CA GLU A 608 -18.88 -15.13 23.44
C GLU A 608 -17.38 -15.45 23.35
N LEU A 609 -16.54 -14.42 23.40
CA LEU A 609 -15.09 -14.54 23.55
C LEU A 609 -14.69 -14.11 24.96
N ARG A 610 -13.92 -14.95 25.66
CA ARG A 610 -13.28 -14.62 26.94
C ARG A 610 -11.78 -14.81 26.81
N GLY A 611 -11.02 -13.74 26.99
CA GLY A 611 -9.57 -13.77 27.11
C GLY A 611 -9.15 -13.40 28.52
N MET A 612 -8.18 -14.12 29.07
CA MET A 612 -7.54 -13.81 30.35
C MET A 612 -6.03 -13.97 30.19
N SER A 613 -5.27 -12.94 30.57
CA SER A 613 -3.83 -13.05 30.76
C SER A 613 -3.48 -12.79 32.22
N VAL A 614 -2.52 -13.57 32.73
CA VAL A 614 -1.98 -13.47 34.08
C VAL A 614 -0.47 -13.36 33.93
N SER A 615 0.11 -12.34 34.54
CA SER A 615 1.56 -12.16 34.62
C SER A 615 1.99 -11.97 36.07
N VAL A 616 3.07 -12.65 36.43
CA VAL A 616 3.66 -12.62 37.78
C VAL A 616 5.02 -11.94 37.69
N GLY A 617 5.15 -10.80 38.36
CA GLY A 617 6.42 -10.08 38.51
C GLY A 617 7.10 -10.48 39.82
N GLY A 618 8.38 -10.85 39.75
CA GLY A 618 9.26 -11.02 40.91
C GLY A 618 9.92 -9.72 41.35
#